data_AF-A0A5J4PND4-F1
#
_entry.id   AF-A0A5J4PND4-F1
#
_cell.length_a   1.000
_cell.length_b   1.000
_cell.length_c   1.000
_cell.angle_alpha   90.00
_cell.angle_beta   90.00
_cell.angle_gamma   90.00
#
_symmetry.space_group_name_H-M   'P 1'
#
loop_
_entity.id
_entity.type
_entity.pdbx_description
1 polymer ?
#
loop_
_entity_poly.entity_id
_entity_poly.type
_entity_poly.pdbx_seq_one_letter_code
_entity_poly.pdbx_strand_id
1 'polypeptide(L)'
;MAIALKARTLLYAASPLFNSSNNIELWKQAAIANKAIIDKAPGWGIKLSSYAALWGNDNHLNPGIIFVRRTGSNNSFERYNYPVGVENGNSGNCPTQNLVDAYEYKTTGITFGETWGATINSANPYEGLDPRFALTVVKNGDSWPNYNNTPIETFEGGRNASPLLNATATGYYLKKYCDGSVNISTNNSNTKYHSWIVYRLAEFYLNYAEAVYNYLGDADAKGEFGVSANEAINVLRDRADIQMPHFSGSSDFAGRYIHERMVELAFEDHRFWDVRRWKKGADYFTTINIMKIAKSGDATTYTRQTKSRLWNDRNYLFPIPFEETKVNSNLTQNPGW
;
A
#
# COMPACT_ATOMS: atom_id res chain seq x y z
N MET A 1 10.15 -19.16 4.18
CA MET A 1 9.53 -18.92 2.86
C MET A 1 8.34 -19.83 2.56
N ALA A 2 8.49 -21.16 2.49
CA ALA A 2 7.38 -22.05 2.06
C ALA A 2 6.08 -21.90 2.87
N ILE A 3 6.19 -21.78 4.20
CA ILE A 3 5.04 -21.53 5.08
C ILE A 3 4.37 -20.17 4.85
N ALA A 4 5.13 -19.16 4.42
CA ALA A 4 4.65 -17.81 4.14
C ALA A 4 3.79 -17.81 2.87
N LEU A 5 4.26 -18.48 1.82
CA LEU A 5 3.46 -18.74 0.64
C LEU A 5 2.16 -19.49 0.99
N LYS A 6 2.26 -20.60 1.74
CA LYS A 6 1.08 -21.36 2.20
C LYS A 6 0.07 -20.47 2.95
N ALA A 7 0.54 -19.66 3.89
CA ALA A 7 -0.33 -18.82 4.71
C ALA A 7 -1.07 -17.74 3.89
N ARG A 8 -0.39 -17.09 2.94
CA ARG A 8 -1.03 -16.15 2.01
C ARG A 8 -2.01 -16.88 1.08
N THR A 9 -1.64 -18.05 0.55
CA THR A 9 -2.52 -18.86 -0.31
C THR A 9 -3.79 -19.30 0.42
N LEU A 10 -3.69 -19.74 1.67
CA LEU A 10 -4.86 -20.12 2.47
C LEU A 10 -5.77 -18.93 2.77
N LEU A 11 -5.21 -17.75 3.02
CA LEU A 11 -6.01 -16.52 3.14
C LEU A 11 -6.79 -16.26 1.85
N TYR A 12 -6.14 -16.39 0.69
CA TYR A 12 -6.80 -16.16 -0.59
C TYR A 12 -7.89 -17.21 -0.84
N ALA A 13 -7.61 -18.48 -0.56
CA ALA A 13 -8.59 -19.56 -0.67
C ALA A 13 -9.83 -19.33 0.21
N ALA A 14 -9.66 -18.75 1.41
CA ALA A 14 -10.76 -18.41 2.31
C ALA A 14 -11.56 -17.16 1.88
N SER A 15 -10.98 -16.32 1.01
CA SER A 15 -11.56 -15.04 0.60
C SER A 15 -12.78 -15.21 -0.35
N PRO A 16 -13.70 -14.23 -0.40
CA PRO A 16 -14.96 -14.32 -1.17
C PRO A 16 -14.84 -14.76 -2.64
N LEU A 17 -13.74 -14.44 -3.33
CA LEU A 17 -13.53 -14.84 -4.73
C LEU A 17 -13.41 -16.36 -4.90
N PHE A 18 -12.82 -17.04 -3.93
CA PHE A 18 -12.51 -18.48 -4.00
C PHE A 18 -13.34 -19.32 -3.03
N ASN A 19 -13.97 -18.69 -2.02
CA ASN A 19 -14.82 -19.33 -1.03
C ASN A 19 -16.31 -19.05 -1.26
N SER A 20 -16.84 -19.46 -2.42
CA SER A 20 -18.22 -19.16 -2.81
C SER A 20 -19.28 -19.83 -1.93
N SER A 21 -18.92 -20.91 -1.21
CA SER A 21 -19.80 -21.58 -0.24
C SER A 21 -19.75 -20.96 1.16
N ASN A 22 -18.94 -19.91 1.36
CA ASN A 22 -18.71 -19.27 2.65
C ASN A 22 -18.29 -20.28 3.75
N ASN A 23 -17.42 -21.23 3.39
CA ASN A 23 -16.90 -22.22 4.33
C ASN A 23 -15.99 -21.53 5.35
N ILE A 24 -16.49 -21.42 6.59
CA ILE A 24 -15.80 -20.73 7.68
C ILE A 24 -14.50 -21.45 8.12
N GLU A 25 -14.38 -22.75 7.89
CA GLU A 25 -13.18 -23.53 8.22
C GLU A 25 -11.97 -23.13 7.39
N LEU A 26 -12.17 -22.55 6.19
CA LEU A 26 -11.05 -22.01 5.41
C LEU A 26 -10.42 -20.80 6.12
N TRP A 27 -11.22 -19.97 6.80
CA TRP A 27 -10.71 -18.86 7.60
C TRP A 27 -9.94 -19.36 8.82
N LYS A 28 -10.43 -20.41 9.51
CA LYS A 28 -9.68 -21.07 10.59
C LYS A 28 -8.31 -21.57 10.12
N GLN A 29 -8.26 -22.27 8.98
CA GLN A 29 -7.00 -22.78 8.41
C GLN A 29 -6.04 -21.64 8.05
N ALA A 30 -6.56 -20.54 7.49
CA ALA A 30 -5.77 -19.34 7.22
C ALA A 30 -5.23 -18.71 8.52
N ALA A 31 -6.06 -18.59 9.56
CA ALA A 31 -5.65 -18.05 10.85
C ALA A 31 -4.52 -18.89 11.47
N ILE A 32 -4.66 -20.22 11.51
CA ILE A 32 -3.63 -21.14 12.01
C ILE A 32 -2.31 -20.97 11.24
N ALA A 33 -2.37 -20.92 9.91
CA ALA A 33 -1.18 -20.82 9.07
C ALA A 33 -0.44 -19.48 9.25
N ASN A 34 -1.17 -18.37 9.35
CA ASN A 34 -0.57 -17.05 9.57
C ASN A 34 -0.03 -16.91 11.01
N LYS A 35 -0.76 -17.44 12.01
CA LYS A 35 -0.30 -17.45 13.40
C LYS A 35 0.99 -18.25 13.56
N ALA A 36 1.12 -19.39 12.89
CA ALA A 36 2.33 -20.21 12.93
C ALA A 36 3.59 -19.46 12.45
N ILE A 37 3.45 -18.44 11.59
CA ILE A 37 4.55 -17.57 11.18
C ILE A 37 4.85 -16.56 12.29
N ILE A 38 3.83 -15.91 12.83
CA ILE A 38 3.95 -14.93 13.92
C ILE A 38 4.66 -15.56 15.13
N ASP A 39 4.21 -16.75 15.55
CA ASP A 39 4.73 -17.44 16.74
C ASP A 39 6.19 -17.89 16.56
N LYS A 40 6.57 -18.29 15.34
CA LYS A 40 7.92 -18.80 15.05
C LYS A 40 8.91 -17.71 14.65
N ALA A 41 8.44 -16.54 14.24
CA ALA A 41 9.28 -15.43 13.79
C ALA A 41 10.41 -15.08 14.78
N PRO A 42 10.16 -14.97 16.11
CA PRO A 42 11.22 -14.68 17.07
C PRO A 42 12.35 -15.72 17.05
N GLY A 43 12.01 -17.01 16.91
CA GLY A 43 12.98 -18.11 16.83
C GLY A 43 13.82 -18.10 15.54
N TRP A 44 13.35 -17.39 14.49
CA TRP A 44 14.12 -17.15 13.26
C TRP A 44 14.89 -15.83 13.28
N GLY A 45 14.87 -15.09 14.39
CA GLY A 45 15.40 -13.73 14.46
C GLY A 45 14.58 -12.72 13.67
N ILE A 46 13.37 -13.08 13.23
CA ILE A 46 12.46 -12.21 12.49
C ILE A 46 11.60 -11.44 13.47
N LYS A 47 11.59 -10.11 13.35
CA LYS A 47 10.79 -9.22 14.20
C LYS A 47 10.44 -7.94 13.45
N LEU A 48 9.36 -7.29 13.87
CA LEU A 48 9.02 -5.99 13.31
C LEU A 48 10.17 -5.00 13.53
N SER A 49 10.46 -4.25 12.48
CA SER A 49 11.43 -3.18 12.42
C SER A 49 10.71 -1.88 12.08
N SER A 50 11.41 -0.75 12.24
CA SER A 50 10.91 0.55 11.80
C SER A 50 10.43 0.50 10.35
N TYR A 51 9.29 1.14 10.08
CA TYR A 51 8.71 1.26 8.75
C TYR A 51 9.67 1.97 7.78
N ALA A 52 10.38 3.00 8.26
CA ALA A 52 11.36 3.75 7.47
C ALA A 52 12.55 2.90 7.01
N ALA A 53 12.83 1.77 7.68
CA ALA A 53 13.94 0.88 7.35
C ALA A 53 13.57 -0.23 6.33
N LEU A 54 12.35 -0.21 5.77
CA LEU A 54 11.86 -1.27 4.88
C LEU A 54 12.46 -1.20 3.46
N TRP A 55 13.03 -0.07 3.06
CA TRP A 55 13.71 0.11 1.77
C TRP A 55 15.04 0.86 1.91
N GLY A 56 15.77 0.96 0.80
CA GLY A 56 17.14 1.45 0.75
C GLY A 56 18.16 0.32 0.55
N ASN A 57 19.43 0.69 0.42
CA ASN A 57 20.52 -0.21 0.03
C ASN A 57 20.61 -1.50 0.84
N ASP A 58 20.44 -1.39 2.16
CA ASP A 58 20.68 -2.47 3.11
C ASP A 58 19.39 -3.10 3.64
N ASN A 59 18.25 -2.81 3.02
CA ASN A 59 16.96 -3.30 3.49
C ASN A 59 16.87 -4.84 3.52
N HIS A 60 17.67 -5.55 2.72
CA HIS A 60 17.76 -7.03 2.78
C HIS A 60 18.25 -7.57 4.13
N LEU A 61 18.87 -6.75 4.99
CA LEU A 61 19.28 -7.09 6.35
C LEU A 61 18.19 -6.80 7.39
N ASN A 62 17.06 -6.20 6.97
CA ASN A 62 15.99 -5.83 7.87
C ASN A 62 15.36 -7.07 8.51
N PRO A 63 15.28 -7.15 9.85
CA PRO A 63 14.79 -8.35 10.54
C PRO A 63 13.29 -8.58 10.37
N GLY A 64 12.53 -7.63 9.81
CA GLY A 64 11.11 -7.80 9.51
C GLY A 64 10.83 -8.53 8.20
N ILE A 65 11.85 -8.74 7.36
CA ILE A 65 11.71 -9.36 6.05
C ILE A 65 11.81 -10.89 6.17
N ILE A 66 10.88 -11.58 5.51
CA ILE A 66 10.86 -13.05 5.40
C ILE A 66 11.43 -13.49 4.05
N PHE A 67 11.14 -12.75 2.98
CA PHE A 67 11.66 -13.02 1.65
C PHE A 67 11.71 -11.76 0.79
N VAL A 68 12.79 -11.61 0.03
CA VAL A 68 13.07 -10.43 -0.78
C VAL A 68 13.73 -10.84 -2.09
N ARG A 69 13.41 -10.13 -3.17
CA ARG A 69 14.12 -10.23 -4.45
C ARG A 69 15.15 -9.10 -4.54
N ARG A 70 16.43 -9.44 -4.62
CA ARG A 70 17.50 -8.44 -4.78
C ARG A 70 17.77 -8.16 -6.25
N THR A 71 18.03 -6.91 -6.57
CA THR A 71 18.54 -6.47 -7.88
C THR A 71 19.90 -5.81 -7.73
N GLY A 72 20.71 -5.84 -8.79
CA GLY A 72 22.04 -5.21 -8.80
C GLY A 72 21.96 -3.70 -8.60
N SER A 73 23.12 -3.09 -8.32
CA SER A 73 23.20 -1.64 -8.10
C SER A 73 22.81 -0.87 -9.36
N ASN A 74 21.79 -0.02 -9.27
CA ASN A 74 21.34 0.86 -10.34
C ASN A 74 20.62 2.10 -9.77
N ASN A 75 20.09 2.96 -10.63
CA ASN A 75 19.24 4.11 -10.25
C ASN A 75 17.97 4.20 -11.13
N SER A 76 17.60 3.11 -11.80
CA SER A 76 16.51 3.09 -12.76
C SER A 76 15.16 3.29 -12.08
N PHE A 77 14.99 2.79 -10.86
CA PHE A 77 13.74 2.96 -10.12
C PHE A 77 13.52 4.42 -9.71
N GLU A 78 14.57 5.11 -9.28
CA GLU A 78 14.53 6.54 -8.98
C GLU A 78 14.34 7.39 -10.23
N ARG A 79 15.06 7.12 -11.33
CA ARG A 79 14.81 7.79 -12.62
C ARG A 79 13.36 7.63 -13.08
N TYR A 80 12.75 6.47 -12.83
CA TYR A 80 11.36 6.23 -13.20
C TYR A 80 10.37 6.99 -12.30
N ASN A 81 10.57 7.02 -10.98
CA ASN A 81 9.56 7.53 -10.03
C ASN A 81 9.85 8.91 -9.43
N TYR A 82 11.05 9.46 -9.56
CA TYR A 82 11.32 10.82 -9.10
C TYR A 82 10.46 11.84 -9.87
N PRO A 83 10.01 12.92 -9.20
CA PRO A 83 9.20 13.96 -9.85
C PRO A 83 9.85 14.50 -11.13
N VAL A 84 9.05 14.82 -12.15
CA VAL A 84 9.57 15.31 -13.43
C VAL A 84 10.39 16.61 -13.34
N GLY A 85 10.15 17.43 -12.32
CA GLY A 85 10.93 18.66 -12.09
C GLY A 85 12.31 18.41 -11.48
N VAL A 86 12.60 17.18 -11.05
CA VAL A 86 13.94 16.71 -10.68
C VAL A 86 14.65 16.29 -11.95
N GLU A 87 15.90 16.72 -12.13
CA GLU A 87 16.69 16.38 -13.33
C GLU A 87 16.68 14.87 -13.59
N ASN A 88 16.33 14.46 -14.81
CA ASN A 88 16.18 13.06 -15.25
C ASN A 88 15.07 12.23 -14.56
N GLY A 89 14.19 12.85 -13.77
CA GLY A 89 13.00 12.21 -13.20
C GLY A 89 11.86 12.07 -14.22
N ASN A 90 11.06 11.00 -14.11
CA ASN A 90 9.97 10.67 -15.04
C ASN A 90 8.60 10.47 -14.39
N SER A 91 8.46 10.80 -13.11
CA SER A 91 7.23 10.74 -12.30
C SER A 91 6.68 9.35 -11.99
N GLY A 92 6.69 8.43 -12.96
CA GLY A 92 6.36 7.02 -12.79
C GLY A 92 5.03 6.82 -12.07
N ASN A 93 5.09 6.14 -10.92
CA ASN A 93 3.91 5.92 -10.08
C ASN A 93 3.50 7.20 -9.33
N CYS A 94 2.26 7.64 -9.54
CA CYS A 94 1.66 8.77 -8.83
C CYS A 94 0.58 8.24 -7.85
N PRO A 95 0.81 8.27 -6.53
CA PRO A 95 -0.17 7.87 -5.52
C PRO A 95 -1.52 8.57 -5.72
N THR A 96 -2.65 7.86 -5.61
CA THR A 96 -3.99 8.45 -5.77
C THR A 96 -4.44 9.15 -4.50
N GLN A 97 -5.42 10.06 -4.62
CA GLN A 97 -6.08 10.65 -3.45
C GLN A 97 -6.78 9.58 -2.60
N ASN A 98 -7.25 8.46 -3.18
CA ASN A 98 -7.83 7.37 -2.37
C ASN A 98 -6.82 6.77 -1.38
N LEU A 99 -5.54 6.70 -1.74
CA LEU A 99 -4.50 6.25 -0.80
C LEU A 99 -4.25 7.30 0.27
N VAL A 100 -4.17 8.57 -0.11
CA VAL A 100 -4.01 9.68 0.84
C VAL A 100 -5.18 9.75 1.83
N ASP A 101 -6.40 9.57 1.32
CA ASP A 101 -7.65 9.54 2.07
C ASP A 101 -7.68 8.42 3.12
N ALA A 102 -6.90 7.35 2.96
CA ALA A 102 -6.87 6.22 3.88
C ALA A 102 -5.93 6.42 5.08
N TYR A 103 -5.05 7.44 5.07
CA TYR A 103 -4.20 7.73 6.22
C TYR A 103 -4.99 8.45 7.31
N GLU A 104 -4.81 8.00 8.55
CA GLU A 104 -5.44 8.58 9.74
C GLU A 104 -4.60 9.69 10.36
N TYR A 105 -5.24 10.65 11.03
CA TYR A 105 -4.53 11.57 11.92
C TYR A 105 -4.17 10.87 13.22
N LYS A 106 -2.92 11.03 13.64
CA LYS A 106 -2.38 10.37 14.85
C LYS A 106 -3.15 10.75 16.11
N THR A 107 -3.68 11.98 16.19
CA THR A 107 -4.38 12.50 17.37
C THR A 107 -5.84 12.06 17.48
N THR A 108 -6.51 11.80 16.35
CA THR A 108 -7.94 11.50 16.33
C THR A 108 -8.26 10.08 15.88
N GLY A 109 -7.37 9.43 15.13
CA GLY A 109 -7.64 8.16 14.46
C GLY A 109 -8.63 8.27 13.29
N ILE A 110 -9.03 9.50 12.91
CA ILE A 110 -9.95 9.77 11.79
C ILE A 110 -9.13 9.91 10.52
N THR A 111 -9.64 9.40 9.40
CA THR A 111 -8.93 9.45 8.12
C THR A 111 -8.88 10.85 7.52
N PHE A 112 -7.89 11.11 6.65
CA PHE A 112 -7.85 12.32 5.81
C PHE A 112 -9.12 12.44 4.95
N GLY A 113 -9.63 11.30 4.47
CA GLY A 113 -10.84 11.18 3.68
C GLY A 113 -12.08 11.71 4.40
N GLU A 114 -12.22 11.38 5.68
CA GLU A 114 -13.35 11.79 6.54
C GLU A 114 -13.21 13.22 7.07
N THR A 115 -11.97 13.67 7.31
CA THR A 115 -11.70 15.00 7.87
C THR A 115 -11.98 16.12 6.86
N TRP A 116 -11.69 15.88 5.58
CA TRP A 116 -11.72 16.94 4.55
C TRP A 116 -12.72 16.66 3.44
N GLY A 117 -13.49 17.68 3.06
CA GLY A 117 -14.40 17.62 1.92
C GLY A 117 -13.72 17.72 0.55
N ALA A 118 -14.52 18.05 -0.47
CA ALA A 118 -14.07 18.14 -1.86
C ALA A 118 -13.05 19.28 -2.11
N THR A 119 -13.16 20.38 -1.36
CA THR A 119 -12.24 21.52 -1.44
C THR A 119 -11.62 21.76 -0.07
N ILE A 120 -10.31 21.94 -0.05
CA ILE A 120 -9.51 22.14 1.17
C ILE A 120 -8.77 23.46 1.05
N ASN A 121 -9.04 24.36 2.00
CA ASN A 121 -8.37 25.65 2.15
C ASN A 121 -7.58 25.63 3.45
N SER A 122 -6.47 24.89 3.45
CA SER A 122 -5.55 24.76 4.59
C SER A 122 -4.13 24.85 4.07
N ALA A 123 -3.26 25.57 4.78
CA ALA A 123 -1.85 25.70 4.40
C ALA A 123 -1.14 24.33 4.40
N ASN A 124 -1.48 23.46 5.36
CA ASN A 124 -0.88 22.14 5.49
C ASN A 124 -1.92 21.12 6.00
N PRO A 125 -2.81 20.60 5.14
CA PRO A 125 -3.81 19.64 5.58
C PRO A 125 -3.18 18.29 5.98
N TYR A 126 -1.91 18.04 5.69
CA TYR A 126 -1.24 16.76 5.95
C TYR A 126 -0.57 16.69 7.33
N GLU A 127 -0.59 17.78 8.09
CA GLU A 127 0.05 17.85 9.40
C GLU A 127 -0.61 16.88 10.39
N GLY A 128 0.21 16.07 11.07
CA GLY A 128 -0.28 15.10 12.06
C GLY A 128 -0.90 13.83 11.48
N LEU A 129 -0.85 13.62 10.16
CA LEU A 129 -1.16 12.32 9.57
C LEU A 129 -0.21 11.22 10.05
N ASP A 130 -0.66 9.99 9.93
CA ASP A 130 0.11 8.77 10.12
C ASP A 130 1.51 8.91 9.51
N PRO A 131 2.59 8.68 10.28
CA PRO A 131 3.97 8.86 9.81
C PRO A 131 4.30 8.11 8.52
N ARG A 132 3.59 7.00 8.23
CA ARG A 132 3.75 6.23 6.98
C ARG A 132 3.41 7.06 5.74
N PHE A 133 2.56 8.08 5.83
CA PHE A 133 2.23 8.99 4.73
C PHE A 133 3.49 9.68 4.19
N ALA A 134 4.26 10.34 5.06
CA ALA A 134 5.45 11.10 4.69
C ALA A 134 6.62 10.22 4.18
N LEU A 135 6.56 8.92 4.47
CA LEU A 135 7.49 7.91 3.97
C LEU A 135 7.03 7.28 2.65
N THR A 136 5.74 7.38 2.32
CA THR A 136 5.14 6.74 1.16
C THR A 136 4.92 7.69 -0.01
N VAL A 137 4.54 8.93 0.30
CA VAL A 137 4.08 9.94 -0.66
C VAL A 137 4.96 11.18 -0.57
N VAL A 138 5.32 11.72 -1.72
CA VAL A 138 5.85 13.08 -1.86
C VAL A 138 4.68 14.00 -2.22
N LYS A 139 4.50 15.07 -1.45
CA LYS A 139 3.42 16.06 -1.63
C LYS A 139 3.98 17.44 -1.98
N ASN A 140 3.08 18.37 -2.30
CA ASN A 140 3.41 19.77 -2.50
C ASN A 140 4.20 20.34 -1.31
N GLY A 141 5.27 21.07 -1.60
CA GLY A 141 6.16 21.71 -0.63
C GLY A 141 7.25 20.80 -0.05
N ASP A 142 7.25 19.49 -0.33
CA ASP A 142 8.28 18.60 0.19
C ASP A 142 9.66 18.90 -0.43
N SER A 143 10.73 18.73 0.37
CA SER A 143 12.10 18.69 -0.13
C SER A 143 12.46 17.24 -0.48
N TRP A 144 12.49 16.93 -1.77
CA TRP A 144 12.73 15.58 -2.28
C TRP A 144 13.30 15.60 -3.70
N PRO A 145 14.22 14.69 -4.08
CA PRO A 145 15.05 13.83 -3.23
C PRO A 145 16.07 14.62 -2.38
N ASN A 146 16.92 13.96 -1.60
CA ASN A 146 17.74 14.60 -0.55
C ASN A 146 18.70 15.68 -1.06
N TYR A 147 19.10 15.60 -2.34
CA TYR A 147 20.01 16.55 -2.99
C TYR A 147 19.29 17.64 -3.80
N ASN A 148 17.95 17.57 -3.90
CA ASN A 148 17.18 18.58 -4.59
C ASN A 148 16.96 19.79 -3.68
N ASN A 149 17.50 20.94 -4.08
CA ASN A 149 17.46 22.19 -3.31
C ASN A 149 16.17 23.01 -3.57
N THR A 150 15.27 22.52 -4.41
CA THR A 150 14.02 23.21 -4.73
C THR A 150 12.82 22.41 -4.24
N PRO A 151 11.85 23.04 -3.55
CA PRO A 151 10.65 22.33 -3.10
C PRO A 151 9.88 21.71 -4.27
N ILE A 152 9.22 20.60 -3.99
CA ILE A 152 8.32 19.95 -4.95
C ILE A 152 7.04 20.75 -5.08
N GLU A 153 6.84 21.34 -6.25
CA GLU A 153 5.66 22.14 -6.59
C GLU A 153 4.66 21.33 -7.43
N THR A 154 3.60 20.82 -6.80
CA THR A 154 2.52 20.05 -7.48
C THR A 154 1.25 20.87 -7.74
N PHE A 155 1.28 22.17 -7.48
CA PHE A 155 0.25 23.11 -7.93
C PHE A 155 0.32 23.38 -9.43
N GLU A 156 -0.81 23.67 -10.07
CA GLU A 156 -0.89 23.97 -11.50
C GLU A 156 0.02 25.14 -11.89
N GLY A 157 0.86 24.92 -12.91
CA GLY A 157 1.93 25.84 -13.30
C GLY A 157 3.24 25.69 -12.52
N GLY A 158 3.26 24.87 -11.46
CA GLY A 158 4.45 24.56 -10.68
C GLY A 158 5.42 23.61 -11.39
N ARG A 159 6.66 23.54 -10.89
CA ARG A 159 7.77 22.78 -11.50
C ARG A 159 7.56 21.27 -11.61
N ASN A 160 6.57 20.72 -10.92
CA ASN A 160 6.29 19.28 -10.90
C ASN A 160 4.79 19.02 -11.14
N ALA A 161 4.12 19.87 -11.90
CA ALA A 161 2.69 19.75 -12.20
C ALA A 161 2.38 20.05 -13.67
N SER A 162 1.12 19.84 -14.04
CA SER A 162 0.57 20.35 -15.30
C SER A 162 0.91 21.84 -15.46
N PRO A 163 1.30 22.31 -16.66
CA PRO A 163 1.21 21.63 -17.96
C PRO A 163 2.46 20.84 -18.38
N LEU A 164 3.43 20.61 -17.49
CA LEU A 164 4.66 19.89 -17.87
C LEU A 164 4.32 18.46 -18.37
N LEU A 165 5.00 18.06 -19.45
CA LEU A 165 4.94 16.69 -19.93
C LEU A 165 5.41 15.74 -18.81
N ASN A 166 4.72 14.60 -18.64
CA ASN A 166 4.99 13.62 -17.58
C ASN A 166 4.83 14.14 -16.15
N ALA A 167 4.21 15.30 -15.91
CA ALA A 167 3.87 15.72 -14.55
C ALA A 167 2.88 14.77 -13.85
N THR A 168 2.82 14.84 -12.53
CA THR A 168 1.88 14.04 -11.74
C THR A 168 0.44 14.14 -12.25
N ALA A 169 -0.19 12.99 -12.45
CA ALA A 169 -1.59 12.90 -12.81
C ALA A 169 -2.53 13.01 -11.59
N THR A 170 -1.97 12.91 -10.37
CA THR A 170 -2.75 12.76 -9.14
C THR A 170 -2.53 13.85 -8.09
N GLY A 171 -1.54 14.72 -8.29
CA GLY A 171 -1.11 15.74 -7.31
C GLY A 171 0.02 15.27 -6.39
N TYR A 172 0.46 14.01 -6.53
CA TYR A 172 1.43 13.34 -5.66
C TYR A 172 2.49 12.56 -6.46
N TYR A 173 3.63 12.27 -5.82
CA TYR A 173 4.66 11.34 -6.35
C TYR A 173 4.98 10.23 -5.35
N LEU A 174 5.50 9.11 -5.86
CA LEU A 174 5.92 7.98 -5.02
C LEU A 174 7.23 8.31 -4.28
N LYS A 175 7.24 8.05 -2.96
CA LYS A 175 8.43 8.10 -2.12
C LYS A 175 8.91 6.72 -1.68
N LYS A 176 7.97 5.81 -1.37
CA LYS A 176 8.29 4.45 -0.91
C LYS A 176 9.16 3.74 -1.94
N TYR A 177 10.15 2.98 -1.47
CA TYR A 177 11.16 2.28 -2.27
C TYR A 177 12.18 3.13 -3.02
N CYS A 178 11.91 4.42 -3.25
CA CYS A 178 12.90 5.33 -3.76
C CYS A 178 13.89 5.69 -2.64
N ASP A 179 15.19 5.50 -2.88
CA ASP A 179 16.22 5.96 -1.95
C ASP A 179 16.55 7.42 -2.25
N GLY A 180 16.25 8.34 -1.33
CA GLY A 180 16.45 9.78 -1.53
C GLY A 180 17.92 10.21 -1.67
N SER A 181 18.88 9.33 -1.34
CA SER A 181 20.31 9.58 -1.53
C SER A 181 20.80 9.25 -2.95
N VAL A 182 19.95 8.61 -3.77
CA VAL A 182 20.28 8.27 -5.15
C VAL A 182 20.21 9.51 -6.02
N ASN A 183 21.37 10.03 -6.41
CA ASN A 183 21.45 11.18 -7.29
C ASN A 183 21.36 10.71 -8.74
N ILE A 184 20.42 11.26 -9.51
CA ILE A 184 20.21 10.93 -10.93
C ILE A 184 20.58 12.07 -11.88
N SER A 185 21.09 13.19 -11.34
CA SER A 185 21.62 14.30 -12.14
C SER A 185 22.81 13.83 -12.99
N THR A 186 22.99 14.48 -14.13
CA THR A 186 23.99 14.09 -15.13
C THR A 186 25.41 14.10 -14.55
N ASN A 187 25.74 15.09 -13.71
CA ASN A 187 27.10 15.32 -13.22
C ASN A 187 27.41 14.69 -11.86
N ASN A 188 26.41 14.21 -11.12
CA ASN A 188 26.60 13.65 -9.77
C ASN A 188 25.91 12.28 -9.59
N SER A 189 25.63 11.60 -10.70
CA SER A 189 24.91 10.33 -10.72
C SER A 189 25.57 9.27 -9.83
N ASN A 190 24.78 8.58 -9.01
CA ASN A 190 25.21 7.40 -8.27
C ASN A 190 24.16 6.27 -8.39
N THR A 191 24.46 5.09 -7.81
CA THR A 191 23.57 3.92 -7.84
C THR A 191 23.52 3.23 -6.48
N LYS A 192 22.45 2.49 -6.21
CA LYS A 192 22.26 1.69 -4.99
C LYS A 192 21.69 0.32 -5.33
N TYR A 193 21.89 -0.64 -4.42
CA TYR A 193 21.17 -1.91 -4.49
C TYR A 193 19.72 -1.70 -4.08
N HIS A 194 18.82 -2.47 -4.70
CA HIS A 194 17.42 -2.50 -4.30
C HIS A 194 17.02 -3.93 -3.95
N SER A 195 16.20 -4.06 -2.92
CA SER A 195 15.59 -5.35 -2.56
C SER A 195 14.08 -5.18 -2.44
N TRP A 196 13.34 -5.91 -3.27
CA TRP A 196 11.90 -5.86 -3.38
C TRP A 196 11.26 -6.87 -2.43
N ILE A 197 10.50 -6.37 -1.46
CA ILE A 197 9.86 -7.21 -0.44
C ILE A 197 8.82 -8.09 -1.13
N VAL A 198 8.91 -9.40 -0.88
CA VAL A 198 7.91 -10.38 -1.33
C VAL A 198 7.08 -10.84 -0.14
N TYR A 199 7.71 -11.09 1.01
CA TYR A 199 7.04 -11.43 2.28
C TYR A 199 7.73 -10.69 3.42
N ARG A 200 6.94 -10.06 4.31
CA ARG A 200 7.42 -9.47 5.56
C ARG A 200 6.42 -9.66 6.69
N LEU A 201 6.90 -9.65 7.93
CA LEU A 201 6.13 -10.08 9.10
C LEU A 201 4.79 -9.34 9.28
N ALA A 202 4.73 -8.04 8.98
CA ALA A 202 3.50 -7.25 9.13
C ALA A 202 2.33 -7.76 8.27
N GLU A 203 2.61 -8.31 7.09
CA GLU A 203 1.59 -8.93 6.25
C GLU A 203 0.90 -10.07 7.00
N PHE A 204 1.65 -10.88 7.74
CA PHE A 204 1.13 -12.05 8.44
C PHE A 204 0.28 -11.68 9.65
N TYR A 205 0.58 -10.55 10.32
CA TYR A 205 -0.31 -9.95 11.31
C TYR A 205 -1.65 -9.53 10.70
N LEU A 206 -1.63 -8.85 9.54
CA LEU A 206 -2.84 -8.42 8.84
C LEU A 206 -3.64 -9.60 8.27
N ASN A 207 -2.96 -10.60 7.71
CA ASN A 207 -3.60 -11.81 7.22
C ASN A 207 -4.25 -12.60 8.36
N TYR A 208 -3.57 -12.71 9.51
CA TYR A 208 -4.11 -13.33 10.71
C TYR A 208 -5.34 -12.57 11.22
N ALA A 209 -5.28 -11.25 11.34
CA ALA A 209 -6.39 -10.44 11.82
C ALA A 209 -7.65 -10.61 10.95
N GLU A 210 -7.50 -10.58 9.62
CA GLU A 210 -8.61 -10.84 8.69
C GLU A 210 -9.20 -12.23 8.90
N ALA A 211 -8.35 -13.25 9.00
CA ALA A 211 -8.80 -14.62 9.12
C ALA A 211 -9.50 -14.89 10.46
N VAL A 212 -8.98 -14.36 11.56
CA VAL A 212 -9.58 -14.48 12.89
C VAL A 212 -10.93 -13.78 12.93
N TYR A 213 -11.03 -12.55 12.42
CA TYR A 213 -12.30 -11.83 12.39
C TYR A 213 -13.36 -12.58 11.57
N ASN A 214 -13.01 -13.06 10.38
CA ASN A 214 -13.97 -13.80 9.54
C ASN A 214 -14.33 -15.19 10.10
N TYR A 215 -13.50 -15.77 10.98
CA TYR A 215 -13.82 -17.02 11.66
C TYR A 215 -14.69 -16.81 12.91
N LEU A 216 -14.41 -15.78 13.71
CA LEU A 216 -15.06 -15.57 15.00
C LEU A 216 -16.25 -14.58 14.93
N GLY A 217 -16.30 -13.72 13.91
CA GLY A 217 -17.30 -12.67 13.78
C GLY A 217 -17.12 -11.48 14.73
N ASP A 218 -16.04 -11.47 15.52
CA ASP A 218 -15.75 -10.44 16.51
C ASP A 218 -14.23 -10.13 16.52
N ALA A 219 -13.89 -8.85 16.40
CA ALA A 219 -12.53 -8.36 16.30
C ALA A 219 -11.76 -8.38 17.63
N ASP A 220 -12.46 -8.40 18.76
CA ASP A 220 -11.86 -8.51 20.10
C ASP A 220 -11.88 -9.96 20.63
N ALA A 221 -12.63 -10.86 19.99
CA ALA A 221 -12.61 -12.27 20.32
C ALA A 221 -11.24 -12.89 19.99
N LYS A 222 -10.67 -13.61 20.95
CA LYS A 222 -9.41 -14.34 20.80
C LYS A 222 -9.60 -15.78 20.30
N GLY A 223 -10.73 -16.38 20.67
CA GLY A 223 -11.03 -17.79 20.40
C GLY A 223 -9.90 -18.72 20.83
N GLU A 224 -9.69 -19.77 20.05
CA GLU A 224 -8.61 -20.76 20.25
C GLU A 224 -7.22 -20.24 19.91
N PHE A 225 -7.10 -19.03 19.36
CA PHE A 225 -5.82 -18.48 18.90
C PHE A 225 -5.10 -17.64 19.96
N GLY A 226 -5.80 -17.16 20.99
CA GLY A 226 -5.20 -16.41 22.10
C GLY A 226 -4.75 -14.97 21.78
N VAL A 227 -4.92 -14.50 20.53
CA VAL A 227 -4.69 -13.11 20.10
C VAL A 227 -5.89 -12.68 19.24
N SER A 228 -6.52 -11.56 19.55
CA SER A 228 -7.66 -11.07 18.76
C SER A 228 -7.21 -10.42 17.44
N ALA A 229 -8.16 -10.13 16.55
CA ALA A 229 -7.87 -9.44 15.31
C ALA A 229 -7.36 -8.01 15.55
N ASN A 230 -7.98 -7.28 16.48
CA ASN A 230 -7.53 -5.95 16.87
C ASN A 230 -6.15 -5.98 17.53
N GLU A 231 -5.88 -6.93 18.42
CA GLU A 231 -4.56 -7.09 19.04
C GLU A 231 -3.47 -7.31 17.99
N ALA A 232 -3.71 -8.16 17.00
CA ALA A 232 -2.76 -8.43 15.91
C ALA A 232 -2.48 -7.18 15.04
N ILE A 233 -3.49 -6.37 14.74
CA ILE A 233 -3.32 -5.11 14.01
C ILE A 233 -2.57 -4.09 14.87
N ASN A 234 -2.91 -3.98 16.16
CA ASN A 234 -2.34 -2.99 17.06
C ASN A 234 -0.83 -3.19 17.24
N VAL A 235 -0.28 -4.41 17.09
CA VAL A 235 1.18 -4.62 17.03
C VAL A 235 1.85 -3.76 15.96
N LEU A 236 1.21 -3.53 14.81
CA LEU A 236 1.76 -2.71 13.73
C LEU A 236 1.62 -1.21 14.03
N ARG A 237 0.50 -0.85 14.65
CA ARG A 237 0.16 0.53 15.05
C ARG A 237 1.05 1.00 16.21
N ASP A 238 1.50 0.08 17.07
CA ASP A 238 2.40 0.31 18.21
C ASP A 238 3.88 0.46 17.86
N ARG A 239 4.25 0.27 16.59
CA ARG A 239 5.63 0.43 16.16
C ARG A 239 6.13 1.83 16.54
N ALA A 240 7.33 1.90 17.12
CA ALA A 240 7.82 3.12 17.79
C ALA A 240 7.88 4.36 16.88
N ASP A 241 8.08 4.17 15.57
CA ASP A 241 8.10 5.23 14.56
C ASP A 241 6.71 5.55 13.96
N ILE A 242 5.66 4.82 14.36
CA ILE A 242 4.28 4.94 13.86
C ILE A 242 3.35 5.44 14.97
N GLN A 243 3.15 4.65 16.02
CA GLN A 243 2.34 4.97 17.22
C GLN A 243 0.92 5.50 16.91
N MET A 244 0.13 4.74 16.16
CA MET A 244 -1.25 5.10 15.82
C MET A 244 -2.24 4.64 16.91
N PRO A 245 -3.38 5.33 17.10
CA PRO A 245 -4.39 4.96 18.10
C PRO A 245 -4.84 3.50 17.98
N HIS A 246 -5.09 2.80 19.08
CA HIS A 246 -5.50 1.40 18.98
C HIS A 246 -6.88 1.22 18.35
N PHE A 247 -7.01 0.15 17.58
CA PHE A 247 -8.31 -0.40 17.21
C PHE A 247 -8.91 -1.19 18.36
N SER A 248 -10.21 -1.05 18.57
CA SER A 248 -11.01 -1.81 19.52
C SER A 248 -12.42 -1.99 18.99
N GLY A 249 -13.13 -3.01 19.50
CA GLY A 249 -14.48 -3.35 19.08
C GLY A 249 -14.57 -3.80 17.63
N SER A 250 -15.78 -4.25 17.29
CA SER A 250 -16.12 -4.78 15.95
C SER A 250 -16.79 -3.76 15.03
N SER A 251 -17.11 -2.57 15.54
CA SER A 251 -17.74 -1.50 14.73
C SER A 251 -16.84 -1.14 13.55
N ASP A 252 -17.38 -1.24 12.34
CA ASP A 252 -16.69 -1.05 11.07
C ASP A 252 -15.28 -1.69 11.01
N PHE A 253 -15.14 -2.91 11.52
CA PHE A 253 -13.84 -3.59 11.45
C PHE A 253 -13.37 -3.76 10.00
N ALA A 254 -14.28 -4.08 9.08
CA ALA A 254 -13.94 -4.27 7.67
C ALA A 254 -13.36 -3.00 7.03
N GLY A 255 -13.96 -1.82 7.27
CA GLY A 255 -13.45 -0.54 6.76
C GLY A 255 -12.07 -0.21 7.30
N ARG A 256 -11.93 -0.21 8.63
CA ARG A 256 -10.66 0.04 9.33
C ARG A 256 -9.55 -0.95 8.92
N TYR A 257 -9.88 -2.23 8.78
CA TYR A 257 -8.95 -3.25 8.31
C TYR A 257 -8.47 -2.98 6.88
N ILE A 258 -9.38 -2.65 5.96
CA ILE A 258 -9.04 -2.35 4.56
C ILE A 258 -8.10 -1.14 4.49
N HIS A 259 -8.34 -0.10 5.28
CA HIS A 259 -7.48 1.08 5.34
C HIS A 259 -6.10 0.74 5.91
N GLU A 260 -6.03 0.06 7.05
CA GLU A 260 -4.76 -0.32 7.67
C GLU A 260 -3.92 -1.21 6.75
N ARG A 261 -4.54 -2.19 6.08
CA ARG A 261 -3.85 -3.05 5.11
C ARG A 261 -3.37 -2.26 3.90
N MET A 262 -4.17 -1.32 3.42
CA MET A 262 -3.81 -0.45 2.28
C MET A 262 -2.63 0.45 2.61
N VAL A 263 -2.60 1.05 3.80
CA VAL A 263 -1.54 1.93 4.28
C VAL A 263 -0.26 1.16 4.57
N GLU A 264 -0.36 0.06 5.31
CA GLU A 264 0.81 -0.73 5.71
C GLU A 264 1.51 -1.33 4.49
N LEU A 265 0.76 -1.94 3.57
CA LEU A 265 1.28 -2.68 2.41
C LEU A 265 1.25 -1.87 1.09
N ALA A 266 1.13 -0.54 1.18
CA ALA A 266 1.12 0.34 0.02
C ALA A 266 2.35 0.09 -0.87
N PHE A 267 2.15 -0.03 -2.19
CA PHE A 267 3.19 -0.29 -3.19
C PHE A 267 3.97 -1.61 -3.01
N GLU A 268 3.41 -2.60 -2.29
CA GLU A 268 4.02 -3.93 -2.10
C GLU A 268 3.28 -5.03 -2.88
N ASP A 269 2.61 -4.67 -3.99
CA ASP A 269 1.84 -5.58 -4.85
C ASP A 269 0.70 -6.35 -4.14
N HIS A 270 0.04 -5.71 -3.18
CA HIS A 270 -1.08 -6.31 -2.43
C HIS A 270 -2.47 -5.86 -2.92
N ARG A 271 -2.66 -4.55 -3.13
CA ARG A 271 -3.98 -3.94 -3.38
C ARG A 271 -4.71 -4.55 -4.59
N PHE A 272 -3.99 -4.88 -5.65
CA PHE A 272 -4.55 -5.48 -6.87
C PHE A 272 -5.23 -6.83 -6.57
N TRP A 273 -4.60 -7.65 -5.73
CA TRP A 273 -5.08 -8.97 -5.35
C TRP A 273 -6.09 -8.92 -4.21
N ASP A 274 -5.89 -8.02 -3.24
CA ASP A 274 -6.79 -7.85 -2.11
C ASP A 274 -8.20 -7.45 -2.57
N VAL A 275 -8.32 -6.43 -3.43
CA VAL A 275 -9.63 -6.03 -3.96
C VAL A 275 -10.30 -7.16 -4.76
N ARG A 276 -9.50 -7.93 -5.53
CA ARG A 276 -10.01 -9.07 -6.29
C ARG A 276 -10.53 -10.19 -5.39
N ARG A 277 -9.71 -10.65 -4.44
CA ARG A 277 -10.07 -11.77 -3.56
C ARG A 277 -11.25 -11.43 -2.65
N TRP A 278 -11.42 -10.16 -2.29
CA TRP A 278 -12.60 -9.67 -1.58
C TRP A 278 -13.86 -9.56 -2.45
N LYS A 279 -13.75 -9.74 -3.78
CA LYS A 279 -14.80 -9.43 -4.76
C LYS A 279 -15.33 -8.00 -4.65
N LYS A 280 -14.43 -7.04 -4.49
CA LYS A 280 -14.74 -5.60 -4.35
C LYS A 280 -14.26 -4.76 -5.53
N GLY A 281 -14.14 -5.35 -6.71
CA GLY A 281 -13.66 -4.66 -7.90
C GLY A 281 -14.56 -3.49 -8.32
N ALA A 282 -15.88 -3.66 -8.27
CA ALA A 282 -16.82 -2.59 -8.56
C ALA A 282 -16.72 -1.41 -7.56
N ASP A 283 -16.42 -1.71 -6.29
CA ASP A 283 -16.30 -0.71 -5.22
C ASP A 283 -15.03 0.15 -5.37
N TYR A 284 -13.92 -0.44 -5.82
CA TYR A 284 -12.60 0.21 -5.76
C TYR A 284 -11.90 0.44 -7.10
N PHE A 285 -12.34 -0.18 -8.20
CA PHE A 285 -11.68 -0.06 -9.51
C PHE A 285 -12.52 0.64 -10.59
N THR A 286 -13.71 1.15 -10.23
CA THR A 286 -14.57 1.95 -11.13
C THR A 286 -14.22 3.44 -11.12
N THR A 287 -13.58 3.94 -10.07
CA THR A 287 -13.15 5.33 -9.97
C THR A 287 -11.83 5.45 -9.22
N ILE A 288 -11.12 6.54 -9.46
CA ILE A 288 -10.04 7.01 -8.60
C ILE A 288 -10.26 8.50 -8.31
N ASN A 289 -9.88 8.95 -7.13
CA ASN A 289 -9.80 10.35 -6.78
C ASN A 289 -8.36 10.83 -7.01
N ILE A 290 -8.23 12.04 -7.53
CA ILE A 290 -6.98 12.77 -7.66
C ILE A 290 -7.08 14.11 -6.93
N MET A 291 -5.93 14.70 -6.62
CA MET A 291 -5.85 16.04 -6.08
C MET A 291 -5.37 17.04 -7.13
N LYS A 292 -6.14 18.11 -7.33
CA LYS A 292 -5.73 19.30 -8.07
C LYS A 292 -5.36 20.38 -7.07
N ILE A 293 -4.25 21.06 -7.31
CA ILE A 293 -3.73 22.08 -6.39
C ILE A 293 -3.60 23.38 -7.18
N ALA A 294 -4.19 24.44 -6.66
CA ALA A 294 -4.05 25.79 -7.17
C ALA A 294 -3.32 26.66 -6.14
N LYS A 295 -2.52 27.61 -6.62
CA LYS A 295 -1.79 28.55 -5.78
C LYS A 295 -2.12 29.99 -6.21
N SER A 296 -2.47 30.83 -5.25
CA SER A 296 -2.75 32.26 -5.45
C SER A 296 -2.05 33.07 -4.37
N GLY A 297 -0.93 33.70 -4.70
CA GLY A 297 0.00 34.24 -3.71
C GLY A 297 0.52 33.12 -2.81
N ASP A 298 0.38 33.28 -1.50
CA ASP A 298 0.77 32.26 -0.51
C ASP A 298 -0.34 31.26 -0.19
N ALA A 299 -1.58 31.53 -0.65
CA ALA A 299 -2.70 30.62 -0.43
C ALA A 299 -2.63 29.42 -1.39
N THR A 300 -2.82 28.23 -0.83
CA THR A 300 -2.94 26.98 -1.60
C THR A 300 -4.32 26.38 -1.39
N THR A 301 -5.01 26.07 -2.48
CA THR A 301 -6.31 25.38 -2.48
C THR A 301 -6.14 24.00 -3.09
N TYR A 302 -6.69 22.99 -2.43
CA TYR A 302 -6.68 21.62 -2.91
C TYR A 302 -8.11 21.22 -3.28
N THR A 303 -8.31 20.66 -4.48
CA THR A 303 -9.61 20.24 -5.00
C THR A 303 -9.55 18.78 -5.42
N ARG A 304 -10.38 17.94 -4.80
CA ARG A 304 -10.55 16.55 -5.18
C ARG A 304 -11.26 16.48 -6.53
N GLN A 305 -10.77 15.63 -7.43
CA GLN A 305 -11.44 15.30 -8.67
C GLN A 305 -11.55 13.79 -8.83
N THR A 306 -12.76 13.30 -9.08
CA THR A 306 -12.97 11.89 -9.40
C THR A 306 -12.74 11.64 -10.89
N LYS A 307 -12.01 10.58 -11.20
CA LYS A 307 -11.75 10.08 -12.55
C LYS A 307 -12.36 8.69 -12.69
N SER A 308 -13.21 8.53 -13.68
CA SER A 308 -13.82 7.24 -13.99
C SER A 308 -12.78 6.26 -14.54
N ARG A 309 -12.96 4.99 -14.19
CA ARG A 309 -12.26 3.81 -14.68
C ARG A 309 -13.29 2.77 -15.09
N LEU A 310 -12.84 1.70 -15.72
CA LEU A 310 -13.71 0.62 -16.15
C LEU A 310 -13.42 -0.63 -15.32
N TRP A 311 -14.47 -1.21 -14.79
CA TRP A 311 -14.44 -2.52 -14.15
C TRP A 311 -15.51 -3.40 -14.77
N ASN A 312 -15.15 -4.65 -15.05
CA ASN A 312 -16.07 -5.71 -15.40
C ASN A 312 -15.70 -6.95 -14.57
N ASP A 313 -16.67 -7.73 -14.11
CA ASP A 313 -16.41 -8.89 -13.25
C ASP A 313 -15.57 -9.98 -13.93
N ARG A 314 -15.51 -10.05 -15.26
CA ARG A 314 -14.53 -10.89 -15.96
C ARG A 314 -13.09 -10.55 -15.55
N ASN A 315 -12.82 -9.30 -15.15
CA ASN A 315 -11.49 -8.86 -14.72
C ASN A 315 -11.06 -9.43 -13.37
N TYR A 316 -11.93 -10.15 -12.62
CA TYR A 316 -11.47 -10.91 -11.45
C TYR A 316 -10.40 -11.95 -11.81
N LEU A 317 -10.46 -12.50 -13.03
CA LEU A 317 -9.48 -13.46 -13.55
C LEU A 317 -8.84 -12.91 -14.83
N PHE A 318 -7.60 -13.30 -15.09
CA PHE A 318 -6.96 -13.00 -16.38
C PHE A 318 -7.54 -13.89 -17.48
N PRO A 319 -7.65 -13.40 -18.72
CA PRO A 319 -7.95 -14.29 -19.85
C PRO A 319 -6.82 -15.31 -20.00
N ILE A 320 -7.19 -16.55 -20.25
CA ILE A 320 -6.26 -17.57 -20.74
C ILE A 320 -5.90 -17.21 -22.19
N PRO A 321 -4.61 -17.19 -22.57
CA PRO A 321 -4.23 -16.92 -23.96
C PRO A 321 -4.98 -17.84 -24.93
N PHE A 322 -5.56 -17.26 -25.98
CA PHE A 322 -6.43 -18.00 -26.91
C PHE A 322 -5.74 -19.19 -27.61
N GLU A 323 -4.43 -19.08 -27.86
CA GLU A 323 -3.69 -20.21 -28.46
C GLU A 323 -3.58 -21.41 -27.50
N GLU A 324 -3.56 -21.20 -26.19
CA GLU A 324 -3.52 -22.29 -25.21
C GLU A 324 -4.83 -23.08 -25.18
N THR A 325 -5.97 -22.40 -25.36
CA THR A 325 -7.29 -23.07 -25.39
C THR A 325 -7.51 -23.86 -26.69
N LYS A 326 -6.77 -23.56 -27.77
CA LYS A 326 -6.77 -24.37 -28.99
C LYS A 326 -5.92 -25.64 -28.86
N VAL A 327 -4.79 -25.54 -28.17
CA VAL A 327 -3.84 -26.66 -28.02
C VAL A 327 -4.38 -27.71 -27.05
N ASN A 328 -5.03 -27.29 -25.96
CA ASN A 328 -5.59 -28.20 -24.97
C ASN A 328 -7.11 -28.12 -24.93
N SER A 329 -7.78 -29.10 -25.54
CA SER A 329 -9.25 -29.17 -25.57
C SER A 329 -9.92 -29.34 -24.20
N ASN A 330 -9.15 -29.68 -23.15
CA ASN A 330 -9.65 -29.74 -21.77
C ASN A 330 -9.55 -28.38 -21.04
N LEU A 331 -8.94 -27.37 -21.65
CA LEU A 331 -8.76 -26.03 -21.06
C LEU A 331 -9.86 -25.09 -21.54
N THR A 332 -10.84 -24.82 -20.68
CA THR A 332 -11.90 -23.83 -20.94
C THR A 332 -11.46 -22.43 -20.51
N GLN A 333 -11.95 -21.41 -21.21
CA GLN A 333 -11.69 -20.00 -20.88
C GLN A 333 -12.27 -19.61 -19.50
N ASN A 334 -11.66 -18.61 -18.86
CA ASN A 334 -12.20 -17.99 -17.64
C ASN A 334 -13.53 -17.25 -17.93
N PRO A 335 -14.45 -17.15 -16.95
CA PRO A 335 -15.77 -16.55 -17.16
C PRO A 335 -15.73 -15.13 -17.76
N GLY A 336 -16.46 -14.92 -18.85
CA GLY A 336 -16.64 -13.62 -19.50
C GLY A 336 -15.53 -13.18 -20.46
N TRP A 337 -14.52 -14.02 -20.70
CA TRP A 337 -13.41 -13.77 -21.63
C TRP A 337 -13.53 -14.53 -22.94
#